data_AF-A0A1Y2K875-F1
#
_entry.id   AF-A0A1Y2K875-F1
#
_cell.length_a   1.000
_cell.length_b   1.000
_cell.length_c   1.000
_cell.angle_alpha   90.00
_cell.angle_beta   90.00
_cell.angle_gamma   90.00
#
_symmetry.space_group_name_H-M   'P 1'
#
loop_
_entity.id
_entity.type
_entity.pdbx_description
1 polymer ?
#
loop_
_entity_poly.entity_id
_entity_poly.type
_entity_poly.pdbx_seq_one_letter_code
_entity_poly.pdbx_strand_id
1 'polypeptide(L)'
;MTAMGMGVRAVFALVADLGARLLQLNPHLGDAFTQAPGVVLIDHFEHALHPGWRQTLLPQLMATFPQIQFIVATHSPEALTAVRAHQIRALEWNPKRTRCQAWTPEFSQGAESQVVLEDILGTSRRPESLPLIVDLRRYQRLIVDGEADSAEGRALRERLHGAEFVHDREWIRIDREIQRQKRRREAL
;
A
#
# COMPACT_ATOMS: atom_id res chain seq x y z
N MET A 1 -13.40 21.80 21.42
CA MET A 1 -12.65 20.98 20.44
C MET A 1 -12.81 19.46 20.63
N THR A 2 -13.80 18.96 21.38
CA THR A 2 -13.95 17.54 21.74
C THR A 2 -14.75 16.69 20.74
N ALA A 3 -15.29 17.26 19.66
CA ALA A 3 -16.15 16.56 18.69
C ALA A 3 -15.46 16.17 17.37
N MET A 4 -14.16 16.42 17.21
CA MET A 4 -13.44 16.12 15.96
C MET A 4 -12.77 14.74 16.02
N GLY A 5 -13.00 13.91 15.01
CA GLY A 5 -12.29 12.64 14.83
C GLY A 5 -10.77 12.83 14.74
N MET A 6 -10.01 11.84 15.21
CA MET A 6 -8.54 11.91 15.31
C MET A 6 -7.86 12.29 13.99
N GLY A 7 -8.31 11.76 12.85
CA GLY A 7 -7.75 12.11 11.55
C GLY A 7 -7.99 13.57 11.15
N VAL A 8 -9.18 14.11 11.42
CA VAL A 8 -9.48 15.53 11.14
C VAL A 8 -8.55 16.43 11.95
N ARG A 9 -8.35 16.09 13.23
CA ARG A 9 -7.46 16.83 14.13
C ARG A 9 -6.01 16.80 13.65
N ALA A 10 -5.53 15.65 13.17
CA ALA A 10 -4.18 15.52 12.64
C ALA A 10 -3.96 16.39 11.39
N VAL A 11 -4.89 16.34 10.43
CA VAL A 11 -4.82 17.18 9.21
C VAL A 11 -4.88 18.66 9.57
N PHE A 12 -5.82 19.06 10.44
CA PHE A 12 -5.93 20.45 10.86
C PHE A 12 -4.66 20.94 11.56
N ALA A 13 -4.11 20.14 12.48
CA ALA A 13 -2.88 20.47 13.17
C ALA A 13 -1.70 20.63 12.19
N LEU A 14 -1.55 19.73 11.21
CA LEU A 14 -0.52 19.81 10.19
C LEU A 14 -0.64 21.10 9.37
N VAL A 15 -1.83 21.41 8.85
CA VAL A 15 -2.04 22.59 8.00
C VAL A 15 -1.90 23.89 8.81
N ALA A 16 -2.41 23.92 10.04
CA ALA A 16 -2.31 25.09 10.91
C ALA A 16 -0.86 25.36 11.36
N ASP A 17 -0.11 24.33 11.76
CA ASP A 17 1.30 24.49 12.13
C ASP A 17 2.14 24.91 10.93
N LEU A 18 1.92 24.29 9.76
CA LEU A 18 2.60 24.69 8.53
C LEU A 18 2.30 26.15 8.17
N GLY A 19 1.03 26.54 8.11
CA GLY A 19 0.63 27.91 7.79
C GLY A 19 1.20 28.94 8.77
N ALA A 20 1.16 28.65 10.08
CA ALA A 20 1.74 29.51 11.11
C ALA A 20 3.25 29.71 10.92
N ARG A 21 4.00 28.63 10.63
CA ARG A 21 5.44 28.70 10.36
C ARG A 21 5.75 29.49 9.10
N LEU A 22 4.98 29.29 8.03
CA LEU A 22 5.20 30.03 6.77
C LEU A 22 4.97 31.53 6.96
N LEU A 23 3.92 31.92 7.69
CA LEU A 23 3.65 33.32 8.05
C LEU A 23 4.76 33.91 8.93
N GLN A 24 5.20 33.17 9.94
CA GLN A 24 6.25 33.63 10.87
C GLN A 24 7.61 33.80 10.19
N LEU A 25 7.98 32.87 9.30
CA LEU A 25 9.26 32.90 8.60
C LEU A 25 9.25 33.83 7.39
N ASN A 26 8.08 34.11 6.82
CA ASN A 26 7.92 34.95 5.62
C ASN A 26 6.89 36.07 5.85
N PRO A 27 7.08 36.94 6.84
CA PRO A 27 6.09 37.98 7.18
C PRO A 27 5.84 38.95 6.02
N HIS A 28 6.82 39.12 5.13
CA HIS A 28 6.72 39.95 3.94
C HIS A 28 5.74 39.42 2.87
N LEU A 29 5.36 38.15 2.93
CA LEU A 29 4.39 37.56 1.99
C LEU A 29 2.94 37.79 2.41
N GLY A 30 2.67 38.04 3.70
CA GLY A 30 1.31 38.23 4.21
C GLY A 30 0.35 37.12 3.75
N ASP A 31 -0.74 37.50 3.08
CA ASP A 31 -1.75 36.56 2.58
C ASP A 31 -1.22 35.61 1.49
N ALA A 32 -0.09 35.93 0.85
CA ALA A 32 0.58 35.06 -0.11
C ALA A 32 1.52 34.04 0.54
N PHE A 33 1.39 33.76 1.84
CA PHE A 33 2.23 32.79 2.57
C PHE A 33 2.25 31.38 1.95
N THR A 34 1.23 31.00 1.17
CA THR A 34 1.20 29.74 0.44
C THR A 34 2.25 29.65 -0.68
N GLN A 35 2.77 30.80 -1.13
CA GLN A 35 3.86 30.91 -2.10
C GLN A 35 5.25 30.95 -1.43
N ALA A 36 5.31 30.83 -0.11
CA ALA A 36 6.58 30.79 0.59
C ALA A 36 7.42 29.57 0.15
N PRO A 37 8.69 29.78 -0.24
CA PRO A 37 9.58 28.66 -0.51
C PRO A 37 9.95 27.96 0.80
N GLY A 38 10.17 26.65 0.74
CA GLY A 38 10.60 25.92 1.91
C GLY A 38 10.79 24.42 1.69
N VAL A 39 11.35 23.76 2.69
CA VAL A 39 11.44 22.31 2.75
C VAL A 39 10.70 21.86 4.01
N VAL A 40 9.79 20.90 3.85
CA VAL A 40 9.00 20.33 4.94
C VAL A 40 9.28 18.84 5.02
N LEU A 41 9.72 18.39 6.18
CA LEU A 41 9.90 16.98 6.50
C LEU A 41 8.66 16.47 7.23
N ILE A 42 8.03 15.42 6.73
CA ILE A 42 6.92 14.75 7.41
C ILE A 42 7.28 13.28 7.60
N ASP A 43 7.32 12.85 8.84
CA ASP A 43 7.49 11.44 9.18
C ASP A 43 6.14 10.80 9.51
N HIS A 44 5.97 9.53 9.14
CA HIS A 44 4.72 8.77 9.33
C HIS A 44 3.46 9.52 8.85
N PHE A 45 3.48 10.02 7.62
CA PHE A 45 2.41 10.86 7.05
C PHE A 45 0.99 10.29 7.19
N GLU A 46 0.86 8.97 7.21
CA GLU A 46 -0.41 8.25 7.32
C GLU A 46 -1.01 8.19 8.74
N HIS A 47 -0.27 8.62 9.77
CA HIS A 47 -0.66 8.45 11.16
C HIS A 47 -2.01 9.11 11.44
N ALA A 48 -2.95 8.33 12.00
CA ALA A 48 -4.35 8.72 12.26
C ALA A 48 -5.19 9.13 11.04
N LEU A 49 -4.65 9.06 9.80
CA LEU A 49 -5.42 9.37 8.59
C LEU A 49 -6.30 8.19 8.17
N HIS A 50 -7.52 8.51 7.76
CA HIS A 50 -8.40 7.57 7.06
C HIS A 50 -7.74 7.13 5.73
N PRO A 51 -7.83 5.84 5.31
CA PRO A 51 -7.17 5.36 4.09
C PRO A 51 -7.47 6.20 2.84
N GLY A 52 -8.71 6.63 2.66
CA GLY A 52 -9.09 7.50 1.53
C GLY A 52 -8.40 8.87 1.53
N TRP A 53 -7.99 9.39 2.68
CA TRP A 53 -7.25 10.66 2.75
C TRP A 53 -5.77 10.50 2.48
N ARG A 54 -5.21 9.30 2.72
CA ARG A 54 -3.81 9.02 2.40
C ARG A 54 -3.54 9.17 0.89
N GLN A 55 -4.56 8.91 0.05
CA GLN A 55 -4.50 9.07 -1.41
C GLN A 55 -4.62 10.52 -1.89
N THR A 56 -5.17 11.43 -1.09
CA THR A 56 -5.57 12.76 -1.57
C THR A 56 -4.83 13.90 -0.87
N LEU A 57 -4.45 13.72 0.40
CA LEU A 57 -3.89 14.80 1.20
C LEU A 57 -2.51 15.27 0.69
N LEU A 58 -1.61 14.37 0.31
CA LEU A 58 -0.28 14.76 -0.16
C LEU A 58 -0.35 15.55 -1.48
N PRO A 59 -1.09 15.10 -2.52
CA PRO A 59 -1.36 15.92 -3.70
C PRO A 59 -1.98 17.28 -3.38
N GLN A 60 -2.92 17.35 -2.42
CA GLN A 60 -3.54 18.61 -1.99
C GLN A 60 -2.54 19.55 -1.32
N LEU A 61 -1.65 19.04 -0.47
CA LEU A 61 -0.58 19.84 0.15
C LEU A 61 0.38 20.40 -0.90
N MET A 62 0.79 19.57 -1.87
CA MET A 62 1.67 20.00 -2.98
C MET A 62 1.01 21.07 -3.86
N ALA A 63 -0.31 20.97 -4.08
CA ALA A 63 -1.05 21.98 -4.85
C ALA A 63 -1.26 23.28 -4.05
N THR A 64 -1.48 23.17 -2.75
CA THR A 64 -1.73 24.33 -1.86
C THR A 64 -0.45 25.12 -1.61
N PHE A 65 0.69 24.44 -1.48
CA PHE A 65 2.00 25.03 -1.19
C PHE A 65 2.99 24.72 -2.30
N PRO A 66 2.84 25.31 -3.50
CA PRO A 66 3.58 24.91 -4.70
C PRO A 66 5.09 25.18 -4.63
N GLN A 67 5.54 26.08 -3.75
CA GLN A 67 6.96 26.41 -3.55
C GLN A 67 7.60 25.60 -2.42
N ILE A 68 6.86 24.68 -1.80
CA ILE A 68 7.38 23.78 -0.76
C ILE A 68 7.80 22.45 -1.35
N GLN A 69 9.04 22.04 -1.05
CA GLN A 69 9.48 20.67 -1.24
C GLN A 69 9.09 19.84 -0.02
N PHE A 70 8.14 18.92 -0.21
CA PHE A 70 7.79 17.92 0.81
C PHE A 70 8.72 16.71 0.69
N ILE A 71 9.37 16.35 1.79
CA ILE A 71 10.10 15.08 1.94
C ILE A 71 9.34 14.27 2.99
N VAL A 72 8.75 13.17 2.54
CA VAL A 72 7.80 12.40 3.33
C VAL A 72 8.31 10.98 3.53
N ALA A 73 8.34 10.52 4.77
CA ALA A 73 8.50 9.11 5.12
C ALA A 73 7.11 8.50 5.39
N THR A 74 6.86 7.34 4.79
CA THR A 74 5.56 6.66 4.89
C THR A 74 5.69 5.17 4.64
N HIS A 75 4.86 4.39 5.32
CA HIS A 75 4.59 2.97 5.04
C HIS A 75 3.20 2.75 4.42
N SER A 76 2.49 3.83 4.05
CA SER A 76 1.16 3.72 3.45
C SER A 76 1.26 3.47 1.95
N PRO A 77 0.82 2.31 1.44
CA PRO A 77 0.73 2.10 0.00
C PRO A 77 -0.24 3.09 -0.64
N GLU A 78 -1.30 3.51 0.06
CA GLU A 78 -2.27 4.50 -0.46
C GLU A 78 -1.65 5.88 -0.71
N ALA A 79 -0.67 6.31 0.09
CA ALA A 79 0.04 7.56 -0.18
C ALA A 79 0.96 7.44 -1.39
N LEU A 80 1.63 6.28 -1.53
CA LEU A 80 2.53 6.01 -2.65
C LEU A 80 1.79 5.90 -3.99
N THR A 81 0.54 5.42 -4.00
CA THR A 81 -0.28 5.36 -5.22
C THR A 81 -0.73 6.75 -5.72
N ALA A 82 -0.57 7.80 -4.92
CA ALA A 82 -0.94 9.16 -5.27
C ALA A 82 0.18 9.98 -5.95
N VAL A 83 1.44 9.53 -5.82
CA VAL A 83 2.63 10.25 -6.30
C VAL A 83 3.34 9.48 -7.40
N ARG A 84 4.13 10.18 -8.24
CA ARG A 84 4.84 9.56 -9.36
C ARG A 84 6.05 8.75 -8.89
N ALA A 85 6.39 7.71 -9.63
CA ALA A 85 7.41 6.75 -9.21
C ALA A 85 8.80 7.41 -9.03
N HIS A 86 9.16 8.35 -9.90
CA HIS A 86 10.40 9.12 -9.78
C HIS A 86 10.50 10.01 -8.53
N GLN A 87 9.38 10.28 -7.87
CA GLN A 87 9.31 11.04 -6.61
C GLN A 87 9.49 10.13 -5.38
N ILE A 88 9.56 8.81 -5.57
CA ILE A 88 9.69 7.83 -4.49
C ILE A 88 11.15 7.37 -4.38
N ARG A 89 11.60 7.17 -3.14
CA ARG A 89 12.81 6.43 -2.81
C ARG A 89 12.44 5.32 -1.83
N ALA A 90 12.41 4.09 -2.32
CA ALA A 90 12.17 2.92 -1.50
C ALA A 90 13.48 2.52 -0.82
N LEU A 91 13.40 2.18 0.46
CA LEU A 91 14.55 1.86 1.29
C LEU A 91 14.53 0.37 1.63
N GLU A 92 15.59 -0.34 1.27
CA GLU A 92 15.75 -1.77 1.56
C GLU A 92 17.00 -1.97 2.42
N TRP A 93 16.84 -2.70 3.53
CA TRP A 93 17.99 -3.10 4.34
C TRP A 93 18.64 -4.35 3.74
N ASN A 94 19.91 -4.25 3.34
CA ASN A 94 20.67 -5.42 2.90
C ASN A 94 21.46 -6.01 4.08
N PRO A 95 21.02 -7.13 4.69
CA PRO A 95 21.68 -7.70 5.85
C PRO A 95 23.09 -8.21 5.55
N LYS A 96 23.40 -8.56 4.30
CA LYS A 96 24.75 -9.03 3.90
C LYS A 96 25.77 -7.91 3.77
N ARG A 97 25.32 -6.69 3.44
CA ARG A 97 26.19 -5.52 3.24
C ARG A 97 26.13 -4.51 4.39
N THR A 98 25.31 -4.77 5.41
CA THR A 98 25.09 -3.91 6.58
C THR A 98 24.79 -2.46 6.19
N ARG A 99 24.07 -2.27 5.09
CA ARG A 99 23.78 -0.96 4.49
C ARG A 99 22.34 -0.92 3.99
N CYS A 100 21.72 0.24 4.15
CA CYS A 100 20.46 0.57 3.49
C CYS A 100 20.74 0.95 2.04
N GLN A 101 19.98 0.37 1.11
CA GLN A 101 20.01 0.72 -0.30
C GLN A 101 18.71 1.46 -0.63
N ALA A 102 18.84 2.59 -1.33
CA ALA A 102 17.71 3.33 -1.85
C ALA A 102 17.56 3.03 -3.34
N TRP A 103 16.34 2.78 -3.79
CA TRP A 103 16.01 2.59 -5.19
C TRP A 103 14.74 3.36 -5.57
N THR A 104 14.55 3.56 -6.87
CA THR A 104 13.39 4.26 -7.42
C THR A 104 12.48 3.25 -8.12
N PRO A 105 11.20 3.14 -7.73
CA PRO A 105 10.24 2.30 -8.41
C PRO A 105 10.00 2.70 -9.87
N GLU A 106 9.64 1.73 -10.70
CA GLU A 106 9.26 1.96 -12.09
C GLU A 106 7.83 2.47 -12.23
N PHE A 107 6.96 2.13 -11.27
CA PHE A 107 5.55 2.51 -11.24
C PHE A 107 5.12 2.90 -9.82
N SER A 108 4.04 3.67 -9.71
CA SER A 108 3.37 3.92 -8.42
C SER A 108 2.01 4.61 -8.63
N GLN A 109 2.00 5.77 -9.29
CA GLN A 109 0.81 6.61 -9.42
C GLN A 109 -0.32 5.85 -10.12
N GLY A 110 -1.48 5.77 -9.46
CA GLY A 110 -2.65 5.06 -9.98
C GLY A 110 -2.58 3.53 -9.90
N ALA A 111 -1.51 2.95 -9.36
CA ALA A 111 -1.41 1.51 -9.14
C ALA A 111 -2.36 1.04 -8.03
N GLU A 112 -2.65 -0.25 -8.00
CA GLU A 112 -3.39 -0.87 -6.90
C GLU A 112 -2.54 -0.86 -5.62
N SER A 113 -3.11 -0.43 -4.49
CA SER A 113 -2.39 -0.38 -3.20
C SER A 113 -1.75 -1.74 -2.84
N GLN A 114 -2.39 -2.84 -3.20
CA GLN A 114 -1.88 -4.18 -2.94
C GLN A 114 -0.60 -4.50 -3.73
N VAL A 115 -0.49 -4.00 -4.97
CA VAL A 115 0.72 -4.18 -5.80
C VAL A 115 1.86 -3.33 -5.23
N VAL A 116 1.58 -2.08 -4.85
CA VAL A 116 2.57 -1.20 -4.20
C VAL A 116 3.06 -1.78 -2.88
N LEU A 117 2.16 -2.36 -2.09
CA LEU A 117 2.48 -3.00 -0.82
C LEU A 117 3.45 -4.19 -0.98
N GLU A 118 3.36 -4.93 -2.08
CA GLU A 118 4.25 -6.05 -2.39
C GLU A 118 5.54 -5.59 -3.06
N ASP A 119 5.43 -4.89 -4.19
CA ASP A 119 6.55 -4.63 -5.08
C ASP A 119 7.44 -3.47 -4.60
N ILE A 120 6.89 -2.53 -3.82
CA ILE A 120 7.63 -1.35 -3.32
C ILE A 120 7.95 -1.48 -1.84
N LEU A 121 6.98 -1.88 -1.02
CA LEU A 121 7.18 -2.01 0.43
C LEU A 121 7.71 -3.38 0.85
N GLY A 122 7.79 -4.35 -0.07
CA GLY A 122 8.41 -5.66 0.19
C GLY A 122 7.64 -6.52 1.18
N THR A 123 6.32 -6.35 1.27
CA THR A 123 5.47 -7.09 2.22
C THR A 123 4.54 -8.07 1.51
N SER A 124 4.02 -9.06 2.23
CA SER A 124 3.13 -10.05 1.64
C SER A 124 1.69 -9.55 1.56
N ARG A 125 1.00 -9.92 0.48
CA ARG A 125 -0.46 -9.69 0.31
C ARG A 125 -1.32 -10.33 1.39
N ARG A 126 -0.81 -11.38 2.04
CA ARG A 126 -1.50 -12.17 3.07
C ARG A 126 -0.56 -12.43 4.26
N PRO A 127 -1.08 -12.68 5.46
CA PRO A 127 -0.26 -13.02 6.62
C PRO A 127 0.37 -14.42 6.46
N GLU A 128 1.65 -14.48 6.12
CA GLU A 128 2.35 -15.73 5.75
C GLU A 128 2.56 -16.70 6.92
N SER A 129 2.44 -16.21 8.15
CA SER A 129 2.56 -17.02 9.36
C SER A 129 1.34 -17.93 9.60
N LEU A 130 0.22 -17.70 8.91
CA LEU A 130 -1.00 -18.48 9.12
C LEU A 130 -0.92 -19.84 8.40
N PRO A 131 -1.17 -20.97 9.10
CA PRO A 131 -1.15 -22.31 8.48
C PRO A 131 -2.05 -22.41 7.23
N LEU A 132 -3.20 -21.73 7.28
CA LEU A 132 -4.15 -21.68 6.17
C LEU A 132 -3.56 -21.07 4.89
N ILE A 133 -2.68 -20.07 5.01
CA ILE A 133 -2.01 -19.44 3.86
C ILE A 133 -0.91 -20.34 3.31
N VAL A 134 -0.23 -21.09 4.18
CA VAL A 134 0.73 -22.13 3.77
C VAL A 134 0.03 -23.23 2.98
N ASP A 135 -1.10 -23.73 3.49
CA ASP A 135 -1.95 -24.72 2.81
C ASP A 135 -2.46 -24.19 1.46
N LEU A 136 -2.92 -22.93 1.41
CA LEU A 136 -3.38 -22.29 0.18
C LEU A 136 -2.27 -22.23 -0.87
N ARG A 137 -1.05 -21.82 -0.49
CA ARG A 137 0.10 -21.79 -1.40
C ARG A 137 0.49 -23.18 -1.89
N ARG A 138 0.43 -24.17 -1.00
CA ARG A 138 0.69 -25.57 -1.37
C ARG A 138 -0.35 -26.06 -2.39
N TYR A 139 -1.62 -25.74 -2.16
CA TYR A 139 -2.70 -26.07 -3.07
C TYR A 139 -2.58 -25.37 -4.43
N GLN A 140 -2.21 -24.08 -4.44
CA GLN A 140 -1.93 -23.33 -5.67
C GLN A 140 -0.82 -23.99 -6.50
N ARG A 141 0.26 -24.49 -5.87
CA ARG A 141 1.31 -25.23 -6.59
C ARG A 141 0.77 -26.51 -7.21
N LEU A 142 0.02 -27.31 -6.46
CA LEU A 142 -0.61 -28.53 -6.99
C LEU A 142 -1.54 -28.25 -8.20
N ILE A 143 -2.20 -27.09 -8.24
CA ILE A 143 -3.01 -26.69 -9.41
C ILE A 143 -2.12 -26.38 -10.62
N VAL A 144 -1.03 -25.64 -10.43
CA VAL A 144 -0.08 -25.32 -11.50
C VAL A 144 0.59 -26.60 -12.04
N ASP A 145 0.93 -27.53 -11.15
CA ASP A 145 1.54 -28.81 -11.48
C ASP A 145 0.54 -29.84 -12.07
N GLY A 146 -0.76 -29.49 -12.10
CA GLY A 146 -1.82 -30.36 -12.64
C GLY A 146 -2.23 -31.51 -11.71
N GLU A 147 -1.77 -31.49 -10.46
CA GLU A 147 -2.00 -32.46 -9.39
C GLU A 147 -3.10 -32.03 -8.39
N ALA A 148 -3.94 -31.07 -8.76
CA ALA A 148 -5.04 -30.59 -7.89
C ALA A 148 -6.01 -31.70 -7.45
N ASP A 149 -6.18 -32.74 -8.26
CA ASP A 149 -7.02 -33.91 -7.98
C ASP A 149 -6.23 -35.07 -7.32
N SER A 150 -5.00 -34.85 -6.88
CA SER A 150 -4.26 -35.81 -6.04
C SER A 150 -4.96 -36.01 -4.68
N ALA A 151 -4.57 -37.05 -3.94
CA ALA A 151 -5.07 -37.24 -2.58
C ALA A 151 -4.73 -36.03 -1.68
N GLU A 152 -3.53 -35.48 -1.83
CA GLU A 152 -3.09 -34.26 -1.13
C GLU A 152 -3.95 -33.05 -1.55
N GLY A 153 -4.16 -32.86 -2.85
CA GLY A 153 -4.94 -31.75 -3.39
C GLY A 153 -6.40 -31.75 -2.93
N ARG A 154 -7.05 -32.92 -2.89
CA ARG A 154 -8.42 -33.05 -2.35
C ARG A 154 -8.47 -32.74 -0.85
N ALA A 155 -7.53 -33.27 -0.07
CA ALA A 155 -7.48 -33.02 1.38
C ALA A 155 -7.21 -31.54 1.70
N LEU A 156 -6.33 -30.88 0.94
CA LEU A 156 -6.10 -29.43 1.04
C LEU A 156 -7.35 -28.65 0.67
N ARG A 157 -8.02 -28.99 -0.43
CA ARG A 157 -9.26 -28.34 -0.86
C ARG A 157 -10.35 -28.42 0.20
N GLU A 158 -10.56 -29.58 0.82
CA GLU A 158 -11.54 -29.77 1.89
C GLU A 158 -11.22 -28.92 3.12
N ARG A 159 -9.95 -28.91 3.56
CA ARG A 159 -9.49 -28.07 4.67
C ARG A 159 -9.70 -26.58 4.40
N LEU A 160 -9.42 -26.13 3.18
CA LEU A 160 -9.55 -24.73 2.78
C LEU A 160 -11.01 -24.32 2.57
N HIS A 161 -11.89 -25.22 2.12
CA HIS A 161 -13.31 -24.97 1.91
C HIS A 161 -14.10 -24.72 3.22
N GLY A 162 -13.58 -25.14 4.36
CA GLY A 162 -14.17 -24.87 5.68
C GLY A 162 -13.76 -23.54 6.30
N ALA A 163 -12.87 -22.78 5.67
CA ALA A 163 -12.27 -21.60 6.28
C ALA A 163 -12.97 -20.28 5.91
N GLU A 164 -12.85 -19.27 6.76
CA GLU A 164 -13.54 -17.97 6.59
C GLU A 164 -13.19 -17.24 5.29
N PHE A 165 -12.04 -17.53 4.68
CA PHE A 165 -11.57 -16.86 3.46
C PHE A 165 -12.19 -17.41 2.16
N VAL A 166 -13.15 -18.35 2.21
CA VAL A 166 -13.75 -18.96 1.00
C VAL A 166 -14.50 -17.94 0.12
N HIS A 167 -14.90 -16.80 0.67
CA HIS A 167 -15.49 -15.69 -0.10
C HIS A 167 -14.45 -14.73 -0.71
N ASP A 168 -13.16 -14.98 -0.49
CA ASP A 168 -12.08 -14.21 -1.07
C ASP A 168 -12.05 -14.37 -2.60
N ARG A 169 -11.82 -13.26 -3.31
CA ARG A 169 -11.83 -13.21 -4.78
C ARG A 169 -10.84 -14.18 -5.42
N GLU A 170 -9.70 -14.44 -4.77
CA GLU A 170 -8.69 -15.38 -5.29
C GLU A 170 -9.18 -16.82 -5.18
N TRP A 171 -9.89 -17.20 -4.11
CA TRP A 171 -10.47 -18.54 -4.00
C TRP A 171 -11.50 -18.80 -5.10
N ILE A 172 -12.38 -17.82 -5.36
CA ILE A 172 -13.36 -17.88 -6.45
C ILE A 172 -12.67 -18.01 -7.82
N ARG A 173 -11.54 -17.30 -8.02
CA ARG A 173 -10.75 -17.39 -9.25
C ARG A 173 -10.13 -18.78 -9.41
N ILE A 174 -9.55 -19.33 -8.35
CA ILE A 174 -8.97 -20.67 -8.32
C ILE A 174 -10.01 -21.74 -8.67
N ASP A 175 -11.18 -21.71 -8.04
CA ASP A 175 -12.23 -22.71 -8.29
C ASP A 175 -12.72 -22.63 -9.75
N ARG A 176 -12.89 -21.41 -10.29
CA ARG A 176 -13.22 -21.22 -11.72
C ARG A 176 -12.16 -21.80 -12.66
N GLU A 177 -10.89 -21.64 -12.36
CA GLU A 177 -9.80 -22.17 -13.19
C GLU A 177 -9.77 -23.71 -13.16
N ILE A 178 -9.95 -24.30 -11.98
CA ILE A 178 -10.06 -25.77 -11.84
C ILE A 178 -11.23 -26.30 -12.69
N GLN A 179 -12.40 -25.66 -12.62
CA GLN A 179 -13.56 -26.06 -13.43
C GLN A 179 -13.35 -25.91 -14.93
N ARG A 180 -12.47 -24.99 -15.37
CA ARG A 180 -12.06 -24.87 -16.77
C ARG A 180 -11.11 -25.98 -17.18
N GLN A 181 -10.14 -26.32 -16.33
CA GLN A 181 -9.20 -27.42 -16.58
C GLN A 181 -9.91 -28.78 -16.66
N LYS A 182 -10.89 -29.04 -15.78
CA LYS A 182 -11.70 -30.27 -15.82
C LYS A 182 -12.48 -30.40 -17.12
N ARG A 183 -13.19 -29.34 -17.53
CA ARG A 183 -13.91 -29.31 -18.81
C ARG A 183 -13.00 -29.51 -20.03
N ARG A 184 -11.77 -29.01 -19.99
CA ARG A 184 -10.78 -29.24 -21.06
C ARG A 184 -10.29 -30.70 -21.11
N ARG A 185 -10.14 -31.36 -19.96
CA ARG A 185 -9.77 -32.78 -19.88
C ARG A 185 -10.89 -33.72 -20.32
N GLU A 186 -12.15 -33.36 -20.05
CA GLU A 186 -13.34 -34.14 -20.46
C GLU A 186 -13.68 -33.99 -21.96
N ALA A 187 -13.15 -32.97 -22.62
CA ALA A 187 -13.37 -32.69 -24.05
C ALA A 187 -12.28 -33.29 -24.97
N LEU A 188 -11.29 -33.98 -24.41
CA LEU A 188 -10.21 -34.70 -25.10
C LEU A 188 -10.45 -36.21 -25.01
#